data_AF-A0A2T2W4S3-F1
#
_entry.id   AF-A0A2T2W4S3-F1
#
_cell.length_a   1.000
_cell.length_b   1.000
_cell.length_c   1.000
_cell.angle_alpha   90.00
_cell.angle_beta   90.00
_cell.angle_gamma   90.00
#
_symmetry.space_group_name_H-M   'P 1'
#
loop_
_entity.id
_entity.type
_entity.pdbx_description
1 polymer ?
#
loop_
_entity_poly.entity_id
_entity_poly.type
_entity_poly.pdbx_seq_one_letter_code
_entity_poly.pdbx_strand_id
1 'polypeptide(L)' 'MATVEFEASVKNGVIEVPAAHQGDLVEGGKVKVIVLTSTTTAKRGLIAELMANPIQLDNTTPLSREEVHDRSL' A
#
# COMPACT_ATOMS: atom_id res chain seq x y z
N MET A 1 -12.05 -26.98 9.45
CA MET A 1 -12.51 -25.58 9.35
C MET A 1 -12.22 -25.12 7.94
N ALA A 2 -13.23 -24.64 7.21
CA ALA A 2 -13.05 -24.11 5.86
C ALA A 2 -13.00 -22.58 5.92
N THR A 3 -12.10 -21.98 5.14
CA THR A 3 -11.92 -20.52 5.07
C THR A 3 -12.18 -20.10 3.64
N VAL A 4 -13.01 -19.08 3.46
CA VAL A 4 -13.29 -18.47 2.15
C VAL A 4 -12.67 -17.09 2.15
N GLU A 5 -11.91 -16.79 1.11
CA GLU A 5 -11.35 -15.46 0.85
C GLU A 5 -12.10 -14.83 -0.31
N PHE A 6 -12.56 -13.59 -0.12
CA PHE A 6 -13.27 -12.83 -1.12
C PHE A 6 -12.98 -11.34 -0.97
N GLU A 7 -13.11 -10.60 -2.08
CA GLU A 7 -13.10 -9.14 -2.04
C GLU A 7 -14.50 -8.62 -1.70
N ALA A 8 -14.56 -7.61 -0.84
CA ALA A 8 -15.81 -7.01 -0.40
C ALA A 8 -15.71 -5.49 -0.42
N SER A 9 -16.82 -4.85 -0.76
CA SER A 9 -16.94 -3.40 -0.64
C SER A 9 -17.21 -3.03 0.81
N VAL A 10 -16.60 -1.92 1.24
CA VAL A 10 -16.92 -1.29 2.53
C VAL A 10 -17.82 -0.09 2.26
N LYS A 11 -19.03 -0.09 2.81
CA LYS A 11 -19.97 1.04 2.72
C LYS A 11 -20.38 1.46 4.12
N ASN A 12 -20.20 2.75 4.44
CA ASN A 12 -20.53 3.32 5.75
C ASN A 12 -19.95 2.53 6.94
N GLY A 13 -18.72 2.02 6.80
CA GLY A 13 -18.05 1.21 7.83
C GLY A 13 -18.54 -0.24 7.92
N VAL A 14 -19.44 -0.68 7.04
CA VAL A 14 -19.94 -2.06 6.96
C VAL A 14 -19.27 -2.78 5.81
N ILE A 15 -18.71 -3.97 6.08
CA ILE A 15 -18.19 -4.88 5.05
C ILE A 15 -19.37 -5.66 4.49
N GLU A 16 -19.68 -5.49 3.20
CA GLU A 16 -20.77 -6.20 2.53
C GLU A 16 -20.29 -7.57 2.04
N VAL A 17 -20.79 -8.66 2.63
CA VAL A 17 -20.48 -10.02 2.17
C VAL A 17 -21.14 -10.28 0.81
N PRO A 18 -20.40 -10.70 -0.23
CA PRO A 18 -20.95 -11.03 -1.54
C PRO A 18 -22.03 -12.11 -1.46
N ALA A 19 -23.09 -11.98 -2.28
CA ALA A 19 -24.23 -12.90 -2.30
C ALA A 19 -23.84 -14.38 -2.44
N ALA A 20 -22.75 -14.67 -3.16
CA ALA A 20 -22.22 -16.02 -3.35
C ALA A 20 -21.83 -16.72 -2.05
N HIS A 21 -21.55 -15.98 -0.98
CA HIS A 21 -21.09 -16.51 0.31
C HIS A 21 -22.11 -16.31 1.44
N GLN A 22 -23.25 -15.64 1.18
CA GLN A 22 -24.26 -15.38 2.21
C GLN A 22 -24.95 -16.67 2.69
N GLY A 23 -25.14 -17.66 1.80
CA GLY A 23 -25.76 -18.94 2.16
C GLY A 23 -24.92 -19.81 3.09
N ASP A 24 -23.61 -19.56 3.14
CA ASP A 24 -22.67 -20.26 4.03
C ASP A 24 -22.64 -19.63 5.45
N LEU A 25 -23.30 -18.49 5.63
CA LEU A 25 -23.36 -17.76 6.89
C LEU A 25 -24.68 -18.03 7.61
N VAL A 26 -24.57 -18.45 8.87
CA VAL A 26 -25.73 -18.65 9.75
C VAL A 26 -26.00 -17.37 10.53
N GLU A 27 -27.26 -16.94 10.57
CA GLU A 27 -27.68 -15.79 11.38
C GLU A 27 -27.32 -16.01 12.86
N GLY A 28 -26.73 -14.99 13.50
CA GLY A 28 -26.18 -15.09 14.87
C GLY A 28 -24.86 -15.86 14.98
N GLY A 29 -24.31 -16.38 13.87
CA GLY A 29 -23.00 -17.00 13.82
C GLY A 29 -21.85 -16.02 14.03
N LYS A 30 -20.73 -16.51 14.57
CA LYS A 30 -19.50 -15.72 14.69
C LYS A 30 -18.57 -16.01 13.52
N VAL A 31 -17.97 -14.95 12.97
CA VAL A 31 -16.98 -15.04 11.89
C VAL A 31 -15.66 -14.41 12.32
N LYS A 32 -14.55 -14.91 11.76
CA LYS A 32 -13.23 -14.27 11.86
C LYS A 32 -12.99 -13.45 10.59
N VAL A 33 -12.74 -12.16 10.74
CA VAL A 33 -12.49 -11.25 9.61
C VAL A 33 -11.00 -10.88 9.57
N ILE A 34 -10.38 -10.95 8.40
CA ILE A 34 -9.02 -10.47 8.14
C ILE A 34 -9.15 -9.30 7.17
N VAL A 35 -8.76 -8.10 7.58
CA VAL A 35 -8.81 -6.90 6.75
C VAL A 35 -7.39 -6.56 6.30
N LEU A 36 -7.14 -6.69 5.01
CA LEU A 36 -5.91 -6.23 4.37
C LEU A 36 -6.11 -4.77 3.96
N THR A 37 -5.57 -3.84 4.73
CA THR A 37 -5.55 -2.44 4.32
C THR A 37 -4.40 -2.24 3.35
N SER A 38 -4.67 -1.63 2.19
CA SER A 38 -3.61 -1.03 1.39
C SER A 38 -3.07 0.11 2.22
N THR A 39 -2.04 -0.15 3.02
CA THR A 39 -1.17 0.93 3.47
C THR A 39 -0.60 1.53 2.19
N THR A 40 -1.22 2.60 1.70
CA THR A 40 -0.40 3.64 1.10
C THR A 40 0.54 4.00 2.21
N THR A 41 1.71 3.37 2.23
CA THR A 41 2.86 3.85 2.96
C THR A 41 3.01 5.26 2.44
N ALA A 42 2.41 6.22 3.15
CA ALA A 42 2.71 7.62 2.94
C ALA A 42 4.23 7.61 2.88
N LYS A 43 4.80 8.08 1.76
CA LYS A 43 6.24 8.12 1.57
C LYS A 43 6.79 8.92 2.77
N ARG A 44 7.16 8.21 3.84
CA ARG A 44 7.47 8.77 5.16
C ARG A 44 8.97 8.74 5.28
N GLY A 45 9.53 9.86 5.70
CA GLY A 45 10.96 10.02 5.93
C GLY A 45 11.59 11.05 5.00
N LEU A 46 12.75 11.53 5.42
CA LEU A 46 13.45 12.64 4.77
C LEU A 46 13.75 12.37 3.29
N ILE A 47 14.14 11.14 2.93
CA ILE A 47 14.43 10.78 1.52
C ILE A 47 13.17 10.91 0.65
N ALA A 48 12.02 10.48 1.15
CA ALA A 48 10.75 10.58 0.45
C ALA A 48 10.34 12.04 0.20
N GLU A 49 10.55 12.89 1.19
CA GLU A 49 10.26 14.32 1.12
C GLU A 49 11.20 15.03 0.14
N LEU A 50 12.50 14.72 0.18
CA LEU A 50 13.51 15.28 -0.73
C LEU A 50 13.31 14.82 -2.19
N MET A 51 12.81 13.61 -2.43
CA MET A 51 12.47 13.17 -3.78
C MET A 51 11.28 13.93 -4.37
N ALA A 52 10.30 14.32 -3.53
CA ALA A 52 9.15 15.10 -3.96
C ALA A 52 9.46 16.60 -4.03
N ASN A 53 10.32 17.08 -3.13
CA ASN A 53 10.71 18.48 -2.95
C ASN A 53 12.24 18.58 -2.89
N PRO A 54 12.94 18.50 -4.03
CA PRO A 54 14.39 18.59 -4.04
C PRO A 54 14.86 19.97 -3.59
N ILE A 55 15.90 20.00 -2.75
CA ILE A 55 16.54 21.26 -2.33
C ILE A 55 17.34 21.80 -3.51
N GLN A 56 17.03 23.02 -3.91
CA GLN A 56 17.77 23.73 -4.95
C GLN A 56 19.04 24.33 -4.33
N LEU A 57 20.19 23.97 -4.89
CA LEU A 57 21.49 24.49 -4.48
C LEU A 57 22.09 25.21 -5.68
N ASP A 58 22.46 26.47 -5.48
CA ASP A 58 22.85 27.41 -6.54
C ASP A 58 24.05 26.96 -7.38
N ASN A 59 24.89 26.05 -6.86
CA ASN A 59 26.15 25.62 -7.48
C ASN A 59 26.25 24.10 -7.65
N THR A 60 25.14 23.41 -7.85
CA THR A 60 25.18 21.96 -8.14
C THR A 60 25.30 21.71 -9.64
N THR A 61 26.38 21.05 -10.05
CA THR A 61 26.46 20.47 -11.40
C THR A 61 26.14 18.99 -11.25
N PRO A 62 25.00 18.50 -11.79
CA PRO A 62 24.69 17.08 -11.76
C PRO A 62 25.80 16.30 -12.47
N LEU A 63 26.27 15.22 -11.84
CA LEU A 63 27.19 14.30 -12.50
C LEU A 63 26.50 13.71 -13.74
N SER A 64 27.27 13.59 -14.81
CA SER A 64 26.87 12.85 -16.00
C SER A 64 26.67 11.36 -15.66
N ARG A 65 25.92 10.66 -16.52
CA ARG A 65 25.64 9.23 -16.32
C ARG A 65 26.93 8.42 -16.31
N GLU A 66 27.90 8.82 -17.12
CA GLU A 66 29.22 8.23 -17.25
C GLU A 66 30.00 8.37 -15.93
N GLU A 67 29.99 9.57 -15.33
CA GLU A 67 30.64 9.86 -14.04
C GLU A 67 29.99 9.10 -12.88
N VAL A 68 28.67 8.92 -12.89
CA VAL A 68 27.95 8.14 -11.86
C VAL A 68 28.27 6.65 -11.93
N HIS A 69 28.57 6.14 -13.13
CA HIS A 69 28.87 4.72 -13.36
C HIS A 69 30.37 4.40 -13.37
N ASP A 70 31.23 5.41 -13.21
CA ASP A 70 32.67 5.18 -13.09
C ASP A 70 32.97 4.46 -11.77
N ARG A 71 33.39 3.20 -11.88
CA ARG A 71 33.81 2.35 -10.74
C ARG A 71 35.33 2.18 -10.70
N SER A 72 36.08 3.09 -11.34
CA SER A 72 37.53 3.10 -11.28
C SER A 72 37.97 3.33 -9.82
N LEU A 73 38.34 2.23 -9.14
CA LEU A 73 39.03 2.19 -7.85
C LEU A 73 40.53 2.09 -8.09
#